data_AF-A0A352DZW8-F1
#
_entry.id   AF-A0A352DZW8-F1
#
_cell.length_a   1.000
_cell.length_b   1.000
_cell.length_c   1.000
_cell.angle_alpha   90.00
_cell.angle_beta   90.00
_cell.angle_gamma   90.00
#
_symmetry.space_group_name_H-M   'P 1'
#
loop_
_entity.id
_entity.type
_entity.pdbx_description
1 polymer ?
#
loop_
_entity_poly.entity_id
_entity_poly.type
_entity_poly.pdbx_seq_one_letter_code
_entity_poly.pdbx_strand_id
1 'polypeptide(L)'
;MSPTPEAAAAPRAGERFASRWPAWLAGHRFTASGGLVADAATGVGPETVFRACTGLPHVLFLDSALPDEAVLDERASSRPDGDRSAGEVAPRLGRYSFVAADPLFSVRVDRDARPTAVAEMPARLRAILADLATPTIPGLPPFQGGIAGAISYDYGLLRIGLAPPAATLAATPLVSLHVYDTVFAFDHVLGRGWFISQGLPGRGGAARRERAMERLEAWLTALSRPPAGRAAGEAVRVASPATHVGGP
;
A
#
# COMPACT_ATOMS: atom_id res chain seq x y z
N MET A 1 -0.69 59.87 -11.36
CA MET A 1 -0.39 58.82 -10.37
C MET A 1 -0.90 57.51 -10.92
N SER A 2 -0.03 56.75 -11.58
CA SER A 2 -0.36 55.40 -12.07
C SER A 2 -0.27 54.42 -10.90
N PRO A 3 -1.21 53.48 -10.73
CA PRO A 3 -1.10 52.50 -9.66
C PRO A 3 0.02 51.51 -9.99
N THR A 4 0.90 51.31 -9.03
CA THR A 4 1.94 50.29 -9.02
C THR A 4 1.30 48.90 -9.11
N PRO A 5 1.81 47.98 -9.94
CA PRO A 5 1.28 46.62 -9.98
C PRO A 5 1.55 45.92 -8.64
N GLU A 6 0.47 45.44 -8.03
CA GLU A 6 0.48 44.62 -6.82
C GLU A 6 1.30 43.35 -7.10
N ALA A 7 2.45 43.23 -6.44
CA ALA A 7 3.31 42.08 -6.55
C ALA A 7 2.54 40.84 -6.07
N ALA A 8 2.24 39.93 -7.01
CA ALA A 8 1.62 38.65 -6.70
C ALA A 8 2.44 37.94 -5.61
N ALA A 9 1.79 37.71 -4.46
CA ALA A 9 2.42 37.03 -3.33
C ALA A 9 2.98 35.68 -3.78
N ALA A 10 4.25 35.43 -3.49
CA ALA A 10 4.89 34.17 -3.82
C ALA A 10 4.12 33.01 -3.16
N PRO A 11 3.71 31.97 -3.92
CA PRO A 11 2.92 30.87 -3.37
C PRO A 11 3.68 30.18 -2.23
N ARG A 12 2.96 29.83 -1.15
CA ARG A 12 3.52 29.22 0.06
C ARG A 12 4.21 27.90 -0.32
N ALA A 13 5.25 27.49 0.41
CA ALA A 13 6.06 26.30 0.09
C ALA A 13 5.25 25.01 -0.19
N GLY A 14 4.05 24.87 0.38
CA GLY A 14 3.10 23.80 0.06
C GLY A 14 2.52 23.88 -1.35
N GLU A 15 2.09 25.04 -1.84
CA GLU A 15 1.39 25.23 -3.13
C GLU A 15 2.23 24.80 -4.35
N ARG A 16 3.55 24.63 -4.19
CA ARG A 16 4.47 24.22 -5.26
C ARG A 16 4.75 22.72 -5.31
N PHE A 17 4.31 21.90 -4.35
CA PHE A 17 4.71 20.48 -4.31
C PHE A 17 4.36 19.72 -5.60
N ALA A 18 3.07 19.72 -5.99
CA ALA A 18 2.62 19.04 -7.21
C ALA A 18 3.26 19.60 -8.48
N SER A 19 3.53 20.91 -8.53
CA SER A 19 4.16 21.57 -9.69
C SER A 19 5.57 21.08 -9.98
N ARG A 20 6.24 20.45 -9.01
CA ARG A 20 7.56 19.82 -9.20
C ARG A 20 7.47 18.45 -9.88
N TRP A 21 6.29 17.83 -9.88
CA TRP A 21 6.05 16.47 -10.37
C TRP A 21 4.88 16.39 -11.37
N PRO A 22 4.85 17.22 -12.42
CA PRO A 22 3.70 17.32 -13.32
C PRO A 22 3.43 16.03 -14.12
N ALA A 23 4.43 15.16 -14.29
CA ALA A 23 4.28 13.86 -14.94
C ALA A 23 3.48 12.85 -14.08
N TRP A 24 3.39 13.09 -12.77
CA TRP A 24 2.77 12.17 -11.81
C TRP A 24 1.56 12.76 -11.11
N LEU A 25 1.54 14.07 -10.88
CA LEU A 25 0.57 14.76 -10.04
C LEU A 25 -0.15 15.88 -10.79
N ALA A 26 -1.48 15.95 -10.63
CA ALA A 26 -2.32 17.06 -11.11
C ALA A 26 -2.53 18.16 -10.06
N GLY A 27 -2.42 17.82 -8.78
CA GLY A 27 -2.69 18.72 -7.67
C GLY A 27 -2.47 18.03 -6.34
N HIS A 28 -2.52 18.78 -5.24
CA HIS A 28 -2.42 18.19 -3.91
C HIS A 28 -3.14 19.03 -2.86
N ARG A 29 -3.44 18.40 -1.72
CA ARG A 29 -4.02 19.04 -0.53
C ARG A 29 -3.56 18.32 0.73
N PHE A 30 -3.51 19.06 1.84
CA PHE A 30 -3.32 18.47 3.16
C PHE A 30 -4.65 18.20 3.84
N THR A 31 -4.69 17.12 4.61
CA THR A 31 -5.79 16.78 5.52
C THR A 31 -5.65 17.57 6.82
N ALA A 32 -6.74 17.64 7.60
CA ALA A 32 -6.72 18.28 8.93
C ALA A 32 -5.70 17.63 9.88
N SER A 33 -5.50 16.31 9.78
CA SER A 33 -4.50 15.56 10.57
C SER A 33 -3.07 15.73 10.05
N GLY A 34 -2.87 16.37 8.89
CA GLY A 34 -1.56 16.63 8.31
C GLY A 34 -1.06 15.60 7.29
N GLY A 35 -1.84 14.57 6.95
CA GLY A 35 -1.55 13.73 5.79
C GLY A 35 -1.67 14.50 4.47
N LEU A 36 -0.93 14.10 3.45
CA LEU A 36 -0.90 14.66 2.10
C LEU A 36 -1.67 13.77 1.14
N VAL A 37 -2.57 14.36 0.36
CA VAL A 37 -3.27 13.69 -0.74
C VAL A 37 -2.97 14.44 -2.02
N ALA A 38 -2.35 13.77 -2.99
CA ALA A 38 -2.13 14.30 -4.32
C ALA A 38 -3.02 13.57 -5.34
N ASP A 39 -3.64 14.31 -6.24
CA ASP A 39 -4.40 13.72 -7.35
C ASP A 39 -3.40 13.25 -8.42
N ALA A 40 -3.54 12.01 -8.89
CA ALA A 40 -2.71 11.46 -9.95
C ALA A 40 -2.94 12.25 -11.26
N ALA A 41 -1.88 12.48 -12.02
CA ALA A 41 -1.97 13.09 -13.33
C ALA A 41 -2.74 12.18 -14.31
N THR A 42 -3.34 12.78 -15.33
CA THR A 42 -4.04 12.05 -16.38
C THR A 42 -3.12 11.03 -17.05
N GLY A 43 -3.60 9.79 -17.20
CA GLY A 43 -2.83 8.69 -17.80
C GLY A 43 -1.91 7.93 -16.82
N VAL A 44 -1.77 8.40 -15.58
CA VAL A 44 -1.08 7.65 -14.52
C VAL A 44 -2.03 6.60 -13.96
N GLY A 45 -1.85 5.35 -14.38
CA GLY A 45 -2.61 4.19 -13.91
C GLY A 45 -1.86 3.33 -12.88
N PRO A 46 -2.55 2.35 -12.26
CA PRO A 46 -1.98 1.48 -11.25
C PRO A 46 -0.78 0.66 -11.77
N GLU A 47 -0.82 0.16 -13.00
CA GLU A 47 0.27 -0.64 -13.60
C GLU A 47 1.50 0.21 -13.89
N THR A 48 1.30 1.48 -14.25
CA THR A 48 2.39 2.44 -14.44
C THR A 48 3.12 2.69 -13.12
N VAL A 49 2.36 2.93 -12.05
CA VAL A 49 2.93 3.09 -10.71
C VAL A 49 3.60 1.80 -10.26
N PHE A 50 2.93 0.64 -10.36
CA PHE A 50 3.48 -0.65 -9.95
C PHE A 50 4.80 -1.00 -10.65
N ARG A 51 4.89 -0.80 -11.96
CA ARG A 51 6.14 -1.01 -12.72
C ARG A 51 7.28 -0.12 -12.21
N ALA A 52 6.99 1.14 -11.93
CA ALA A 52 7.94 2.07 -11.37
C ALA A 52 8.34 1.72 -9.91
N CYS A 53 7.50 0.99 -9.16
CA CYS A 53 7.81 0.51 -7.82
C CYS A 53 8.73 -0.73 -7.77
N THR A 54 8.97 -1.44 -8.88
CA THR A 54 9.58 -2.78 -8.88
C THR A 54 10.96 -2.89 -8.19
N GLY A 55 11.71 -1.79 -8.09
CA GLY A 55 12.99 -1.72 -7.38
C GLY A 55 12.88 -1.53 -5.86
N LEU A 56 11.69 -1.23 -5.33
CA LEU A 56 11.46 -0.93 -3.92
C LEU A 56 11.19 -2.21 -3.11
N PRO A 57 11.47 -2.20 -1.80
CA PRO A 57 11.17 -3.34 -0.94
C PRO A 57 9.66 -3.48 -0.73
N HIS A 58 9.20 -4.73 -0.60
CA HIS A 58 7.83 -5.07 -0.23
C HIS A 58 6.75 -4.39 -1.10
N VAL A 59 6.95 -4.39 -2.42
CA VAL A 59 5.93 -3.91 -3.36
C VAL A 59 4.70 -4.80 -3.27
N LEU A 60 3.54 -4.17 -3.16
CA LEU A 60 2.23 -4.76 -3.12
C LEU A 60 1.38 -4.15 -4.21
N PHE A 61 0.66 -5.00 -4.94
CA PHE A 61 -0.40 -4.59 -5.85
C PHE A 61 -1.67 -5.35 -5.49
N LEU A 62 -2.66 -4.65 -4.96
CA LEU A 62 -3.99 -5.16 -4.70
C LEU A 62 -4.86 -4.72 -5.87
N ASP A 63 -5.00 -5.58 -6.86
CA ASP A 63 -5.77 -5.29 -8.05
C ASP A 63 -7.17 -5.89 -7.96
N SER A 64 -8.13 -5.11 -8.40
CA SER A 64 -9.45 -5.59 -8.73
C SER A 64 -9.37 -6.47 -9.97
N ALA A 65 -9.71 -7.76 -9.86
CA ALA A 65 -9.99 -8.56 -11.03
C ALA A 65 -11.20 -7.95 -11.77
N LEU A 66 -10.94 -7.19 -12.83
CA LEU A 66 -11.98 -6.86 -13.79
C LEU A 66 -12.42 -8.19 -14.40
N PRO A 67 -13.72 -8.51 -14.45
CA PRO A 67 -14.15 -9.57 -15.33
C PRO A 67 -13.72 -9.16 -16.73
N ASP A 68 -12.94 -10.01 -17.38
CA ASP A 68 -12.65 -9.85 -18.79
C ASP A 68 -13.99 -9.89 -19.52
N GLU A 69 -14.41 -8.79 -20.15
CA GLU A 69 -15.70 -8.69 -20.83
C GLU A 69 -15.89 -9.87 -21.82
N ALA A 70 -14.78 -10.33 -22.42
CA ALA A 70 -14.74 -11.51 -23.29
C ALA A 70 -15.17 -12.82 -22.60
N VAL A 71 -14.85 -13.01 -21.32
CA VAL A 71 -15.20 -14.22 -20.55
C VAL A 71 -16.67 -14.21 -20.12
N LEU A 72 -17.27 -13.03 -19.95
CA LEU A 72 -18.70 -12.90 -19.67
C LEU A 72 -19.54 -13.22 -20.92
N ASP A 73 -19.12 -12.74 -22.10
CA ASP A 73 -19.79 -13.02 -23.37
C ASP A 73 -19.72 -14.51 -23.75
N GLU A 74 -18.59 -15.19 -23.54
CA GLU A 74 -18.48 -16.64 -23.78
C GLU A 74 -19.37 -17.47 -22.84
N ARG A 75 -19.45 -17.09 -21.56
CA ARG A 75 -20.32 -17.78 -20.57
C ARG A 75 -21.80 -17.53 -20.81
N ALA A 76 -22.16 -16.34 -21.31
CA ALA A 76 -23.52 -16.03 -21.74
C ALA A 76 -23.92 -16.80 -23.01
N SER A 77 -22.96 -16.98 -23.93
CA SER A 77 -23.18 -17.69 -25.20
C SER A 77 -23.20 -19.22 -25.09
N SER A 78 -22.71 -19.78 -23.97
CA SER A 78 -22.57 -21.23 -23.75
C SER A 78 -23.70 -21.88 -22.93
N ARG A 79 -24.74 -21.14 -22.51
CA ARG A 79 -25.88 -21.70 -21.77
C ARG A 79 -26.93 -22.26 -22.74
N PRO A 80 -27.36 -23.54 -22.62
CA PRO A 80 -28.21 -24.18 -23.63
C PRO A 80 -29.70 -23.79 -23.59
N ASP A 81 -30.15 -22.99 -22.64
CA ASP A 81 -31.56 -22.64 -22.52
C ASP A 81 -31.73 -21.12 -22.39
N GLY A 82 -32.58 -20.56 -23.26
CA GLY A 82 -32.88 -19.14 -23.43
C GLY A 82 -33.64 -18.50 -22.27
N ASP A 83 -33.33 -18.85 -21.03
CA ASP A 83 -33.83 -18.14 -19.87
C ASP A 83 -33.03 -16.83 -19.70
N ARG A 84 -33.62 -15.72 -20.17
CA ARG A 84 -33.14 -14.36 -19.91
C ARG A 84 -33.57 -13.84 -18.53
N SER A 85 -33.81 -14.71 -17.55
CA SER A 85 -33.93 -14.25 -16.17
C SER A 85 -32.63 -13.56 -15.77
N ALA A 86 -32.76 -12.32 -15.30
CA ALA A 86 -31.68 -11.36 -15.13
C ALA A 86 -30.47 -12.03 -14.46
N GLY A 87 -29.44 -12.29 -15.27
CA GLY A 87 -28.16 -12.79 -14.79
C GLY A 87 -27.71 -11.81 -13.73
N GLU A 88 -27.68 -12.28 -12.49
CA GLU A 88 -27.05 -11.62 -11.37
C GLU A 88 -25.64 -11.26 -11.85
N VAL A 89 -25.47 -9.99 -12.24
CA VAL A 89 -24.18 -9.44 -12.65
C VAL A 89 -23.31 -9.71 -11.44
N ALA A 90 -22.39 -10.67 -11.58
CA ALA A 90 -21.43 -10.97 -10.52
C ALA A 90 -20.95 -9.62 -10.02
N PRO A 91 -21.13 -9.30 -8.72
CA PRO A 91 -20.95 -7.95 -8.23
C PRO A 91 -19.60 -7.46 -8.73
N ARG A 92 -19.53 -6.25 -9.29
CA ARG A 92 -18.27 -5.62 -9.70
C ARG A 92 -17.36 -5.57 -8.47
N LEU A 93 -16.64 -6.65 -8.22
CA LEU A 93 -15.79 -6.88 -7.03
C LEU A 93 -14.53 -6.02 -7.09
N GLY A 94 -14.50 -5.03 -7.98
CA GLY A 94 -13.30 -4.45 -8.49
C GLY A 94 -13.41 -2.99 -8.85
N ARG A 95 -13.89 -2.16 -7.91
CA ARG A 95 -13.90 -0.70 -8.10
C ARG A 95 -12.51 -0.08 -7.95
N TYR A 96 -11.67 -0.65 -7.10
CA TYR A 96 -10.42 -0.04 -6.69
C TYR A 96 -9.21 -0.94 -6.90
N SER A 97 -8.09 -0.31 -7.27
CA SER A 97 -6.77 -0.94 -7.18
C SER A 97 -5.85 -0.11 -6.30
N PHE A 98 -4.90 -0.78 -5.64
CA PHE A 98 -3.96 -0.15 -4.71
C PHE A 98 -2.54 -0.62 -4.96
N VAL A 99 -1.60 0.32 -5.00
CA VAL A 99 -0.16 0.05 -5.03
C VAL A 99 0.49 0.63 -3.78
N ALA A 100 1.37 -0.13 -3.15
CA ALA A 100 2.18 0.31 -2.03
C ALA A 100 3.55 -0.37 -2.07
N ALA A 101 4.58 0.25 -1.52
CA ALA A 101 5.90 -0.33 -1.29
C ALA A 101 6.61 0.46 -0.18
N ASP A 102 7.88 0.17 0.06
CA ASP A 102 8.72 0.92 1.01
C ASP A 102 8.01 1.17 2.35
N PRO A 103 7.59 0.10 3.06
CA PRO A 103 6.84 0.23 4.29
C PRO A 103 7.68 0.92 5.37
N LEU A 104 7.02 1.56 6.33
CA LEU A 104 7.68 2.11 7.52
C LEU A 104 8.43 1.03 8.29
N PHE A 105 7.81 -0.13 8.43
CA PHE A 105 8.40 -1.33 9.02
C PHE A 105 7.59 -2.58 8.66
N SER A 106 8.20 -3.74 8.90
CA SER A 106 7.63 -5.05 8.61
C SER A 106 7.44 -5.85 9.89
N VAL A 107 6.38 -6.65 9.93
CA VAL A 107 6.08 -7.63 10.96
C VAL A 107 6.10 -9.01 10.33
N ARG A 108 6.97 -9.88 10.83
CA ARG A 108 7.21 -11.21 10.28
C ARG A 108 7.17 -12.28 11.36
N VAL A 109 6.63 -13.44 11.01
CA VAL A 109 6.74 -14.68 11.79
C VAL A 109 7.23 -15.76 10.83
N ASP A 110 8.43 -16.25 11.10
CA ASP A 110 9.01 -17.38 10.37
C ASP A 110 8.44 -18.72 10.85
N ARG A 111 8.66 -19.79 10.06
CA ARG A 111 8.11 -21.12 10.34
C ARG A 111 8.70 -21.78 11.59
N ASP A 112 9.94 -21.45 11.89
CA ASP A 112 10.69 -21.91 13.07
C ASP A 112 10.46 -21.01 14.31
N ALA A 113 9.59 -20.00 14.19
CA ALA A 113 9.26 -19.14 15.30
C ALA A 113 8.60 -19.92 16.45
N ARG A 114 8.87 -19.49 17.68
CA ARG A 114 8.26 -20.07 18.88
C ARG A 114 6.72 -19.97 18.80
N PRO A 115 5.96 -20.95 19.34
CA PRO A 115 4.50 -20.89 19.36
C PRO A 115 3.91 -19.61 19.95
N THR A 116 4.61 -18.98 20.91
CA THR A 116 4.21 -17.69 21.50
C THR A 116 4.19 -16.56 20.47
N ALA A 117 5.15 -16.52 19.54
CA ALA A 117 5.19 -15.51 18.48
C ALA A 117 4.00 -15.63 17.51
N VAL A 118 3.55 -16.86 17.23
CA VAL A 118 2.35 -17.14 16.43
C VAL A 118 1.09 -16.66 17.16
N ALA A 119 1.00 -16.96 18.47
CA ALA A 119 -0.16 -16.65 19.31
C ALA A 119 -0.31 -15.14 19.59
N GLU A 120 0.79 -14.43 19.82
CA GLU A 120 0.80 -12.99 20.16
C GLU A 120 0.56 -12.08 18.95
N MET A 121 0.75 -12.60 17.73
CA MET A 121 0.69 -11.81 16.50
C MET A 121 -0.59 -10.96 16.35
N PRO A 122 -1.81 -11.47 16.58
CA PRO A 122 -3.02 -10.65 16.45
C PRO A 122 -3.08 -9.49 17.45
N ALA A 123 -2.58 -9.68 18.67
CA ALA A 123 -2.51 -8.62 19.67
C ALA A 123 -1.48 -7.56 19.28
N ARG A 124 -0.31 -7.98 18.77
CA ARG A 124 0.73 -7.09 18.24
C ARG A 124 0.21 -6.24 17.07
N LEU A 125 -0.51 -6.83 16.11
CA LEU A 125 -1.10 -6.09 14.99
C LEU A 125 -2.14 -5.07 15.45
N ARG A 126 -2.99 -5.43 16.42
CA ARG A 126 -3.97 -4.49 17.02
C ARG A 126 -3.28 -3.31 17.70
N ALA A 127 -2.20 -3.55 18.45
CA ALA A 127 -1.45 -2.49 19.10
C ALA A 127 -0.81 -1.52 18.08
N ILE A 128 -0.22 -2.06 17.00
CA ILE A 128 0.34 -1.25 15.91
C ILE A 128 -0.73 -0.39 15.24
N LEU A 129 -1.87 -0.99 14.87
CA LEU A 129 -2.98 -0.27 14.24
C LEU A 129 -3.55 0.83 15.15
N ALA A 130 -3.60 0.59 16.46
CA ALA A 130 -4.06 1.57 17.43
C ALA A 130 -3.08 2.76 17.58
N ASP A 131 -1.77 2.50 17.66
CA ASP A 131 -0.75 3.57 17.78
C ASP A 131 -0.66 4.43 16.51
N LEU A 132 -0.87 3.81 15.35
CA LEU A 132 -0.77 4.46 14.04
C LEU A 132 -2.12 4.89 13.45
N ALA A 133 -3.18 4.92 14.27
CA ALA A 133 -4.53 5.22 13.80
C ALA A 133 -4.60 6.60 13.13
N THR A 134 -5.23 6.65 11.96
CA THR A 134 -5.44 7.87 11.19
C THR A 134 -6.92 8.08 10.90
N PRO A 135 -7.43 9.33 10.91
CA PRO A 135 -8.78 9.58 10.45
C PRO A 135 -8.93 9.16 8.99
N THR A 136 -9.98 8.41 8.68
CA THR A 136 -10.35 8.10 7.29
C THR A 136 -10.64 9.39 6.55
N ILE A 137 -10.03 9.57 5.38
CA ILE A 137 -10.24 10.71 4.50
C ILE A 137 -11.51 10.43 3.67
N PRO A 138 -12.60 11.20 3.86
CA PRO A 138 -13.85 10.93 3.15
C PRO A 138 -13.70 11.09 1.64
N GLY A 139 -14.43 10.26 0.89
CA GLY A 139 -14.47 10.33 -0.58
C GLY A 139 -13.23 9.77 -1.28
N LEU A 140 -12.27 9.20 -0.55
CA LEU A 140 -11.14 8.45 -1.13
C LEU A 140 -11.39 6.93 -1.07
N PRO A 141 -10.67 6.14 -1.90
CA PRO A 141 -10.67 4.69 -1.78
C PRO A 141 -10.34 4.19 -0.35
N PRO A 142 -10.81 2.98 0.03
CA PRO A 142 -10.81 2.53 1.43
C PRO A 142 -9.42 2.26 2.03
N PHE A 143 -8.43 1.81 1.24
CA PHE A 143 -7.08 1.58 1.73
C PHE A 143 -6.24 2.86 1.56
N GLN A 144 -6.04 3.58 2.67
CA GLN A 144 -5.40 4.91 2.71
C GLN A 144 -4.07 4.88 3.47
N GLY A 145 -3.50 3.70 3.64
CA GLY A 145 -2.45 3.39 4.60
C GLY A 145 -2.94 2.34 5.60
N GLY A 146 -2.00 1.65 6.25
CA GLY A 146 -2.28 0.56 7.17
C GLY A 146 -1.38 -0.64 6.95
N ILE A 147 -1.86 -1.82 7.32
CA ILE A 147 -1.08 -3.07 7.27
C ILE A 147 -1.57 -3.92 6.11
N ALA A 148 -0.66 -4.35 5.25
CA ALA A 148 -0.96 -5.29 4.18
C ALA A 148 0.22 -6.24 3.92
N GLY A 149 -0.05 -7.38 3.32
CA GLY A 149 0.94 -8.42 3.04
C GLY A 149 0.32 -9.80 3.00
N ALA A 150 1.08 -10.82 3.39
CA ALA A 150 0.69 -12.21 3.32
C ALA A 150 0.58 -12.85 4.70
N ILE A 151 -0.46 -13.67 4.88
CA ILE A 151 -0.61 -14.61 5.99
C ILE A 151 -0.72 -15.99 5.33
N SER A 152 0.16 -16.92 5.71
CA SER A 152 0.17 -18.25 5.12
C SER A 152 -0.99 -19.09 5.64
N TYR A 153 -1.38 -20.10 4.86
CA TYR A 153 -2.37 -21.10 5.29
C TYR A 153 -1.94 -21.79 6.60
N ASP A 154 -0.64 -22.07 6.74
CA ASP A 154 -0.09 -22.77 7.90
C ASP A 154 -0.16 -21.95 9.19
N TYR A 155 -0.11 -20.61 9.09
CA TYR A 155 -0.40 -19.77 10.25
C TYR A 155 -1.81 -20.04 10.76
N GLY A 156 -2.79 -20.19 9.86
CA GLY A 156 -4.16 -20.57 10.20
C GLY A 156 -4.25 -21.92 10.90
N LEU A 157 -3.58 -22.95 10.36
CA LEU A 157 -3.54 -24.29 10.98
C LEU A 157 -3.00 -24.25 12.41
N LEU A 158 -1.87 -23.58 12.61
CA LEU A 158 -1.26 -23.43 13.94
C LEU A 158 -2.18 -22.69 14.92
N ARG A 159 -2.97 -21.73 14.43
CA ARG A 159 -3.93 -20.98 15.27
C ARG A 159 -5.10 -21.82 15.75
N ILE A 160 -5.45 -22.90 15.05
CA ILE A 160 -6.49 -23.87 15.43
C ILE A 160 -5.92 -25.15 16.04
N GLY A 161 -4.62 -25.20 16.32
CA GLY A 161 -3.97 -26.35 16.98
C GLY A 161 -3.64 -27.52 16.05
N LEU A 162 -3.64 -27.31 14.73
CA LEU A 162 -3.25 -28.32 13.76
C LEU A 162 -1.79 -28.13 13.32
N ALA A 163 -1.05 -29.24 13.26
CA ALA A 163 0.30 -29.25 12.71
C ALA A 163 0.27 -29.08 11.18
N PRO A 164 1.04 -28.15 10.59
CA PRO A 164 1.16 -28.03 9.15
C PRO A 164 1.76 -29.27 8.49
N PRO A 165 1.41 -29.59 7.22
CA PRO A 165 2.02 -30.68 6.48
C PRO A 165 3.55 -30.52 6.35
N ALA A 166 4.30 -31.63 6.39
CA ALA A 166 5.76 -31.62 6.29
C ALA A 166 6.29 -31.13 4.92
N ALA A 167 5.46 -31.17 3.87
CA ALA A 167 5.84 -30.82 2.50
C ALA A 167 5.63 -29.34 2.12
N THR A 168 5.35 -28.47 3.09
CA THR A 168 4.95 -27.09 2.77
C THR A 168 6.16 -26.23 2.37
N LEU A 169 6.04 -25.51 1.25
CA LEU A 169 7.09 -24.68 0.61
C LEU A 169 7.99 -23.97 1.64
N ALA A 170 9.22 -24.48 1.77
CA ALA A 170 10.16 -24.16 2.86
C ALA A 170 10.60 -22.68 2.95
N ALA A 171 10.25 -21.83 1.99
CA ALA A 171 10.74 -20.45 1.91
C ALA A 171 9.74 -19.36 2.36
N THR A 172 8.45 -19.69 2.55
CA THR A 172 7.45 -18.65 2.86
C THR A 172 7.25 -18.52 4.37
N PRO A 173 7.36 -17.32 4.97
CA PRO A 173 7.03 -17.09 6.38
C PRO A 173 5.58 -17.44 6.69
N LEU A 174 5.26 -17.67 7.96
CA LEU A 174 3.88 -17.80 8.44
C LEU A 174 3.12 -16.48 8.29
N VAL A 175 3.77 -15.36 8.59
CA VAL A 175 3.22 -14.01 8.44
C VAL A 175 4.29 -13.10 7.85
N SER A 176 3.94 -12.31 6.84
CA SER A 176 4.75 -11.21 6.31
C SER A 176 3.84 -10.03 6.04
N LEU A 177 3.72 -9.14 7.00
CA LEU A 177 2.87 -7.97 6.94
C LEU A 177 3.71 -6.71 7.03
N HIS A 178 3.28 -5.66 6.34
CA HIS A 178 4.05 -4.45 6.13
C HIS A 178 3.18 -3.23 6.43
N VAL A 179 3.74 -2.26 7.14
CA VAL A 179 3.01 -1.04 7.53
C VAL A 179 3.29 0.06 6.51
N TYR A 180 2.30 0.39 5.71
CA TYR A 180 2.38 1.42 4.68
C TYR A 180 1.71 2.70 5.16
N ASP A 181 2.46 3.80 5.12
CA ASP A 181 1.93 5.15 5.30
C ASP A 181 1.63 5.83 3.96
N THR A 182 2.24 5.34 2.87
CA THR A 182 2.03 5.83 1.51
C THR A 182 1.34 4.76 0.67
N VAL A 183 0.20 5.11 0.07
CA VAL A 183 -0.60 4.22 -0.79
C VAL A 183 -1.05 5.00 -2.02
N PHE A 184 -0.93 4.36 -3.18
CA PHE A 184 -1.49 4.86 -4.44
C PHE A 184 -2.79 4.11 -4.71
N ALA A 185 -3.90 4.84 -4.73
CA ALA A 185 -5.22 4.26 -4.84
C ALA A 185 -5.92 4.76 -6.10
N PHE A 186 -6.59 3.86 -6.81
CA PHE A 186 -7.25 4.13 -8.09
C PHE A 186 -8.71 3.71 -8.01
N ASP A 187 -9.61 4.54 -8.52
CA ASP A 187 -11.04 4.25 -8.65
C ASP A 187 -11.39 4.15 -10.14
N HIS A 188 -11.67 2.93 -10.58
CA HIS A 188 -11.95 2.61 -11.98
C HIS A 188 -13.33 3.09 -12.44
N VAL A 189 -14.24 3.34 -11.51
CA VAL A 189 -15.56 3.92 -11.83
C VAL A 189 -15.42 5.40 -12.11
N LEU A 190 -14.59 6.10 -11.32
CA LEU A 190 -14.36 7.53 -11.49
C LEU A 190 -13.26 7.87 -12.50
N GLY A 191 -12.42 6.89 -12.88
CA GLY A 191 -11.24 7.14 -13.71
C GLY A 191 -10.23 8.04 -13.02
N ARG A 192 -10.09 7.94 -11.69
CA ARG A 192 -9.26 8.83 -10.86
C ARG A 192 -8.27 8.06 -10.00
N GLY A 193 -7.11 8.67 -9.76
CA GLY A 193 -6.08 8.15 -8.86
C GLY A 193 -5.70 9.16 -7.79
N TRP A 194 -5.28 8.65 -6.62
CA TRP A 194 -4.80 9.45 -5.50
C TRP A 194 -3.53 8.85 -4.92
N PHE A 195 -2.55 9.72 -4.67
CA PHE A 195 -1.30 9.40 -4.00
C PHE A 195 -1.45 9.90 -2.56
N ILE A 196 -1.62 8.97 -1.63
CA ILE A 196 -1.96 9.25 -0.24
C ILE A 196 -0.73 8.99 0.61
N SER A 197 -0.23 10.00 1.29
CA SER A 197 0.86 9.89 2.27
C SER A 197 0.35 10.34 3.63
N GLN A 198 0.27 9.41 4.58
CA GLN A 198 -0.25 9.68 5.92
C GLN A 198 0.71 10.49 6.79
N GLY A 199 2.00 10.60 6.43
CA GLY A 199 2.99 11.34 7.22
C GLY A 199 3.34 10.69 8.56
N LEU A 200 3.16 9.37 8.66
CA LEU A 200 3.52 8.61 9.85
C LEU A 200 5.05 8.39 9.92
N PRO A 201 5.63 8.19 11.12
CA PRO A 201 5.00 8.26 12.45
C PRO A 201 4.94 9.70 13.02
N GLY A 202 4.96 10.74 12.18
CA GLY A 202 4.92 12.13 12.63
C GLY A 202 3.70 12.42 13.50
N ARG A 203 3.92 13.01 14.68
CA ARG A 203 2.87 13.33 15.66
C ARG A 203 2.54 14.82 15.61
N GLY A 204 1.24 15.15 15.60
CA GLY A 204 0.74 16.52 15.45
C GLY A 204 0.78 17.02 13.99
N GLY A 205 -0.06 18.01 13.68
CA GLY A 205 -0.33 18.39 12.30
C GLY A 205 0.89 18.93 11.53
N ALA A 206 1.83 19.63 12.18
CA ALA A 206 3.00 20.19 11.51
C ALA A 206 4.01 19.11 11.10
N ALA A 207 4.49 18.31 12.07
CA ALA A 207 5.44 17.23 11.81
C ALA A 207 4.87 16.18 10.85
N ARG A 208 3.55 15.91 10.94
CA ARG A 208 2.88 14.98 10.02
C ARG A 208 2.82 15.51 8.59
N ARG A 209 2.62 16.83 8.38
CA ARG A 209 2.67 17.45 7.05
C ARG A 209 4.06 17.37 6.42
N GLU A 210 5.07 17.73 7.18
CA GLU A 210 6.48 17.66 6.73
C GLU A 210 6.83 16.23 6.34
N ARG A 211 6.55 15.27 7.22
CA ARG A 211 6.78 13.85 6.93
C ARG A 211 6.01 13.35 5.72
N ALA A 212 4.75 13.78 5.56
CA ALA A 212 3.94 13.35 4.43
C ALA A 212 4.52 13.81 3.09
N MET A 213 5.04 15.06 3.04
CA MET A 213 5.76 15.59 1.89
C MET A 213 7.05 14.83 1.62
N GLU A 214 7.91 14.64 2.63
CA GLU A 214 9.17 13.89 2.49
C GLU A 214 8.94 12.50 1.91
N ARG A 215 7.94 11.78 2.45
CA ARG A 215 7.60 10.42 2.02
C ARG A 215 7.15 10.40 0.57
N LEU A 216 6.22 11.28 0.19
CA LEU A 216 5.73 11.32 -1.18
C LEU A 216 6.80 11.81 -2.16
N GLU A 217 7.68 12.72 -1.75
CA GLU A 217 8.80 13.19 -2.56
C GLU A 217 9.84 12.10 -2.82
N ALA A 218 10.20 11.33 -1.80
CA ALA A 218 11.09 10.18 -1.94
C ALA A 218 10.52 9.17 -2.93
N TRP A 219 9.21 8.92 -2.83
CA TRP A 219 8.46 8.11 -3.77
C TRP A 219 8.57 8.62 -5.21
N LEU A 220 8.18 9.85 -5.47
CA LEU A 220 8.19 10.43 -6.81
C LEU A 220 9.60 10.49 -7.42
N THR A 221 10.61 10.69 -6.58
CA THR A 221 12.02 10.63 -6.97
C THR A 221 12.43 9.22 -7.41
N ALA A 222 12.03 8.19 -6.65
CA ALA A 222 12.29 6.80 -7.01
C ALA A 222 11.56 6.40 -8.31
N LEU A 223 10.29 6.79 -8.45
CA LEU A 223 9.46 6.48 -9.62
C LEU A 223 9.98 7.16 -10.91
N SER A 224 10.66 8.31 -10.78
CA SER A 224 11.19 9.06 -11.92
C SER A 224 12.57 8.58 -12.38
N ARG A 225 13.18 7.60 -11.69
CA ARG A 225 14.44 7.00 -12.11
C ARG A 225 14.15 5.89 -13.14
N PRO A 226 14.92 5.79 -14.24
CA PRO A 226 14.84 4.61 -15.11
C PRO A 226 15.12 3.35 -14.28
N PRO A 227 14.43 2.22 -14.55
CA PRO A 227 14.61 1.00 -13.78
C PRO A 227 16.08 0.58 -13.81
N ALA A 228 16.75 0.65 -12.66
CA ALA A 228 18.12 0.19 -12.55
C ALA A 228 18.13 -1.33 -12.76
N GLY A 229 18.89 -1.80 -13.75
CA GLY A 229 19.16 -3.23 -13.93
C GLY A 229 19.67 -3.81 -12.60
N ARG A 230 18.94 -4.79 -12.07
CA ARG A 230 19.08 -5.25 -10.69
C ARG A 230 20.34 -6.11 -10.56
N ALA A 231 21.33 -5.67 -9.78
CA ALA A 231 22.25 -6.58 -9.09
C ALA A 231 21.50 -7.14 -7.87
N ALA A 232 21.48 -8.48 -7.73
CA ALA A 232 20.74 -9.18 -6.69
C ALA A 232 21.27 -8.80 -5.30
N GLY A 233 20.47 -8.06 -4.54
CA GLY A 233 20.75 -7.66 -3.16
C GLY A 233 20.42 -8.78 -2.17
N GLU A 234 21.47 -9.25 -1.51
CA GLU A 234 21.53 -10.22 -0.42
C GLU A 234 20.67 -9.82 0.77
N ALA A 235 19.83 -10.73 1.25
CA ALA A 235 19.04 -10.54 2.46
C ALA A 235 19.94 -10.60 3.69
N VAL A 236 20.19 -9.46 4.33
CA VAL A 236 20.87 -9.38 5.63
C VAL A 236 20.03 -10.13 6.67
N ARG A 237 20.55 -11.27 7.14
CA ARG A 237 20.01 -12.00 8.29
C ARG A 237 20.46 -11.30 9.57
N VAL A 238 19.53 -10.84 10.38
CA VAL A 238 19.82 -10.37 11.74
C VAL A 238 19.82 -11.59 12.67
N ALA A 239 20.99 -11.96 13.19
CA ALA A 239 21.15 -13.04 14.15
C ALA A 239 20.50 -12.67 15.51
N SER A 240 19.77 -13.62 16.10
CA SER A 240 19.28 -13.49 17.49
C SER A 240 20.44 -13.55 18.49
N PRO A 241 20.35 -12.82 19.62
CA PRO A 241 21.40 -12.85 20.64
C PRO A 241 21.45 -14.22 21.32
N ALA A 242 22.67 -14.72 21.52
CA ALA A 242 22.94 -15.98 22.19
C ALA A 242 22.55 -15.91 23.68
N THR A 243 21.74 -16.87 24.11
CA THR A 243 21.44 -17.11 25.53
C THR A 243 22.70 -17.65 26.20
N HIS A 244 23.31 -16.86 27.08
CA HIS A 244 24.41 -17.32 27.92
C HIS A 244 23.82 -18.16 29.06
N VAL A 245 24.00 -19.49 29.00
CA VAL A 245 23.74 -20.38 30.14
C VAL A 245 25.08 -20.64 30.80
N GLY A 246 25.35 -19.91 31.88
CA GLY A 246 26.42 -20.24 32.82
C GLY A 246 26.00 -21.43 33.67
N GLY A 247 26.84 -22.45 33.72
CA GLY A 247 26.82 -23.50 34.74
C GLY A 247 28.11 -23.40 35.57
N PRO A 248 28.08 -23.87 36.84
CA PRO A 248 29.14 -23.65 37.83
C PRO A 248 30.44 -24.39 37.50
#